data_AF-A0A931WKW0-F1
#
_entry.id   AF-A0A931WKW0-F1
#
_cell.length_a   1.000
_cell.length_b   1.000
_cell.length_c   1.000
_cell.angle_alpha   90.00
_cell.angle_beta   90.00
_cell.angle_gamma   90.00
#
_symmetry.space_group_name_H-M   'P 1'
#
loop_
_entity.id
_entity.type
_entity.pdbx_description
1 polymer ?
#
loop_
_entity_poly.entity_id
_entity_poly.type
_entity_poly.pdbx_seq_one_letter_code
_entity_poly.pdbx_strand_id
1 'polypeptide(L)'
;MSRSFLELLAVHEEADELFLRHQEALLSLDIQSAMSILGRYEGKLLAHMRDEEALLLPVYQARTKDVPGGPLELFLGEHRKMRGFIEEFHATLAQLCAQDGSTLKRSVIGLLDRQCMYKHLVEHHNLREKNILYPWLDRITSEEERAELLVRCGHPSETA
;
A
#
# COMPACT_ATOMS: atom_id res chain seq x y z
N MET A 1 -4.21 24.04 11.40
CA MET A 1 -5.47 23.46 10.86
C MET A 1 -5.70 22.19 11.64
N SER A 2 -6.93 21.73 11.86
CA SER A 2 -7.11 20.42 12.50
C SER A 2 -6.46 19.34 11.64
N ARG A 3 -5.63 18.48 12.25
CA ARG A 3 -5.02 17.33 11.58
C ARG A 3 -6.08 16.43 10.95
N SER A 4 -5.70 15.60 9.98
CA SER A 4 -6.59 14.64 9.31
C SER A 4 -5.87 13.35 9.02
N PHE A 5 -6.55 12.20 9.11
CA PHE A 5 -5.99 10.93 8.65
C PHE A 5 -5.67 10.91 7.14
N LEU A 6 -6.19 11.86 6.36
CA LEU A 6 -5.78 12.08 4.96
C LEU A 6 -4.29 12.45 4.82
N GLU A 7 -3.63 12.90 5.89
CA GLU A 7 -2.18 13.10 5.92
C GLU A 7 -1.41 11.80 5.60
N LEU A 8 -1.99 10.64 5.91
CA LEU A 8 -1.39 9.34 5.61
C LEU A 8 -1.30 9.07 4.09
N LEU A 9 -2.02 9.79 3.24
CA LEU A 9 -1.92 9.64 1.78
C LEU A 9 -0.51 9.95 1.23
N ALA A 10 0.30 10.74 1.95
CA ALA A 10 1.70 10.94 1.59
C ALA A 10 2.49 9.62 1.55
N VAL A 11 2.13 8.65 2.40
CA VAL A 11 2.77 7.33 2.40
C VAL A 11 2.48 6.57 1.10
N HIS A 12 1.29 6.78 0.52
CA HIS A 12 0.85 6.17 -0.74
C HIS A 12 1.62 6.74 -1.91
N GLU A 13 1.79 8.07 -1.98
CA GLU A 13 2.57 8.73 -3.05
C GLU A 13 4.01 8.21 -3.10
N GLU A 14 4.66 8.08 -1.94
CA GLU A 14 6.00 7.51 -1.86
C GLU A 14 6.04 6.01 -2.23
N ALA A 15 4.98 5.25 -1.93
CA ALA A 15 4.88 3.85 -2.31
C ALA A 15 4.66 3.71 -3.84
N ASP A 16 3.82 4.54 -4.43
CA ASP A 16 3.57 4.59 -5.87
C ASP A 16 4.85 4.91 -6.65
N GLU A 17 5.67 5.85 -6.16
CA GLU A 17 6.97 6.16 -6.74
C GLU A 17 7.95 4.98 -6.68
N LEU A 18 8.00 4.26 -5.55
CA LEU A 18 8.81 3.04 -5.44
C LEU A 18 8.34 1.97 -6.42
N PHE A 19 7.03 1.76 -6.54
CA PHE A 19 6.48 0.77 -7.46
C PHE A 19 6.76 1.15 -8.92
N LEU A 20 6.65 2.43 -9.28
CA LEU A 20 6.99 2.92 -10.61
C LEU A 20 8.47 2.67 -10.94
N ARG A 21 9.38 3.01 -10.03
CA ARG A 21 10.82 2.75 -10.20
C ARG A 21 11.16 1.28 -10.32
N HIS A 22 10.41 0.41 -9.64
CA HIS A 22 10.49 -1.03 -9.84
C HIS A 22 10.13 -1.42 -11.29
N GLN A 23 9.06 -0.84 -11.84
CA GLN A 23 8.65 -1.07 -13.23
C GLN A 23 9.67 -0.50 -14.24
N GLU A 24 10.28 0.65 -13.97
CA GLU A 24 11.37 1.20 -14.80
C GLU A 24 12.59 0.26 -14.86
N ALA A 25 12.95 -0.35 -13.73
CA ALA A 25 14.01 -1.35 -13.68
C ALA A 25 13.65 -2.60 -14.49
N LEU A 26 12.39 -3.06 -14.43
CA LEU A 26 11.88 -4.13 -15.29
C LEU A 26 11.98 -3.78 -16.78
N LEU A 27 11.61 -2.57 -17.18
CA LEU A 27 11.72 -2.10 -18.57
C LEU A 27 13.19 -2.08 -19.06
N SER A 28 14.11 -1.79 -18.16
CA SER A 28 15.56 -1.82 -18.41
C SER A 28 16.15 -3.24 -18.37
N LEU A 29 15.32 -4.26 -18.10
CA LEU A 29 15.71 -5.65 -17.84
C LEU A 29 16.72 -5.81 -16.69
N ASP A 30 16.81 -4.82 -15.80
CA ASP A 30 17.63 -4.88 -14.59
C ASP A 30 16.83 -5.55 -13.47
N ILE A 31 16.81 -6.88 -13.52
CA ILE A 31 16.04 -7.71 -12.59
C ILE A 31 16.53 -7.55 -11.14
N GLN A 32 17.83 -7.34 -10.93
CA GLN A 32 18.39 -7.17 -9.60
C GLN A 32 17.91 -5.85 -8.96
N SER A 33 17.96 -4.74 -9.71
CA SER A 33 17.41 -3.48 -9.24
C SER A 33 15.89 -3.57 -9.03
N ALA A 34 15.17 -4.23 -9.94
CA ALA A 34 13.73 -4.45 -9.79
C ALA A 34 13.40 -5.18 -8.47
N MET A 35 14.11 -6.26 -8.14
CA MET A 35 13.94 -6.99 -6.88
C MET A 35 14.24 -6.12 -5.65
N SER A 36 15.35 -5.37 -5.68
CA SER A 36 15.72 -4.50 -4.56
C SER A 36 14.68 -3.41 -4.30
N ILE A 37 14.17 -2.78 -5.36
CA ILE A 37 13.15 -1.73 -5.24
C ILE A 37 11.80 -2.32 -4.80
N LEU A 38 11.42 -3.51 -5.29
CA LEU A 38 10.21 -4.19 -4.83
C LEU A 38 10.27 -4.49 -3.33
N GLY A 39 11.42 -4.93 -2.80
CA GLY A 39 11.58 -5.14 -1.37
C GLY A 39 11.42 -3.85 -0.54
N ARG A 40 11.87 -2.71 -1.06
CA ARG A 40 11.64 -1.39 -0.43
C ARG A 40 10.17 -0.99 -0.47
N TYR A 41 9.50 -1.21 -1.59
CA TYR A 41 8.06 -1.00 -1.75
C TYR A 41 7.28 -1.85 -0.74
N GLU A 42 7.58 -3.15 -0.67
CA GLU A 42 6.96 -4.10 0.25
C GLU A 42 7.13 -3.67 1.71
N GLY A 43 8.35 -3.31 2.13
CA GLY A 43 8.60 -2.85 3.49
C GLY A 43 7.75 -1.63 3.87
N LYS A 44 7.54 -0.71 2.92
CA LYS A 44 6.70 0.47 3.11
C LYS A 44 5.23 0.12 3.20
N LEU A 45 4.75 -0.72 2.28
CA LEU A 45 3.37 -1.20 2.25
C LEU A 45 3.01 -1.93 3.55
N LEU A 46 3.89 -2.84 4.00
CA LEU A 46 3.66 -3.62 5.22
C LEU A 46 3.70 -2.76 6.48
N ALA A 47 4.57 -1.75 6.55
CA ALA A 47 4.59 -0.80 7.65
C ALA A 47 3.28 0.00 7.71
N HIS A 48 2.84 0.52 6.56
CA HIS A 48 1.57 1.23 6.45
C HIS A 48 0.38 0.36 6.89
N MET A 49 0.23 -0.84 6.31
CA MET A 49 -0.83 -1.78 6.69
C MET A 49 -0.80 -2.15 8.17
N ARG A 50 0.39 -2.34 8.76
CA ARG A 50 0.52 -2.65 10.18
C ARG A 50 -0.01 -1.52 11.03
N ASP A 51 0.33 -0.28 10.69
CA ASP A 51 -0.10 0.88 11.46
C ASP A 51 -1.64 1.02 11.39
N GLU A 52 -2.23 0.79 10.22
CA GLU A 52 -3.70 0.74 10.11
C GLU A 52 -4.33 -0.41 10.90
N GLU A 53 -3.84 -1.64 10.70
CA GLU A 53 -4.39 -2.85 11.32
C GLU A 53 -4.26 -2.84 12.84
N ALA A 54 -3.18 -2.28 13.37
CA ALA A 54 -2.92 -2.25 14.81
C ALA A 54 -3.51 -1.02 15.52
N LEU A 55 -3.67 0.12 14.83
CA LEU A 55 -4.02 1.39 15.46
C LEU A 55 -5.36 1.94 15.00
N LEU A 56 -5.62 1.96 13.69
CA LEU A 56 -6.76 2.68 13.13
C LEU A 56 -8.00 1.81 12.98
N LEU A 57 -7.83 0.62 12.41
CA LEU A 57 -8.92 -0.33 12.17
C LEU A 57 -9.62 -0.78 13.47
N PRO A 58 -8.93 -0.98 14.61
CA PRO A 58 -9.60 -1.26 15.88
C PRO A 58 -10.52 -0.12 16.35
N VAL A 59 -10.08 1.15 16.20
CA VAL A 59 -10.88 2.33 16.53
C VAL A 59 -12.09 2.43 15.61
N TYR A 60 -11.87 2.25 14.31
CA TYR A 60 -12.91 2.23 13.29
C TYR A 60 -13.96 1.16 13.58
N GLN A 61 -13.54 -0.08 13.88
CA GLN A 61 -14.45 -1.18 14.19
C GLN A 61 -15.26 -0.94 15.46
N ALA A 62 -14.63 -0.42 16.52
CA ALA A 62 -15.30 -0.24 17.81
C ALA A 62 -16.37 0.86 17.78
N ARG A 63 -16.22 1.85 16.90
CA ARG A 63 -17.03 3.09 16.92
C ARG A 63 -17.91 3.29 15.70
N THR A 64 -17.73 2.50 14.64
CA THR A 64 -18.62 2.52 13.47
C THR A 64 -19.50 1.28 13.42
N LYS A 65 -20.67 1.40 12.78
CA LYS A 65 -21.56 0.28 12.47
C LYS A 65 -22.09 0.45 11.05
N ASP A 66 -22.08 -0.63 10.29
CA ASP A 66 -22.69 -0.75 8.96
C ASP A 66 -22.31 0.38 7.98
N VAL A 67 -21.02 0.74 7.90
CA VAL A 67 -20.53 1.75 6.96
C VAL A 67 -20.63 1.22 5.52
N PRO A 68 -21.47 1.80 4.65
CA PRO A 68 -21.65 1.31 3.28
C PRO A 68 -20.34 1.36 2.50
N GLY A 69 -19.96 0.23 1.89
CA GLY A 69 -18.73 0.13 1.09
C GLY A 69 -17.42 0.16 1.89
N GLY A 70 -17.46 0.17 3.22
CA GLY A 70 -16.27 0.12 4.07
C GLY A 70 -16.41 -0.80 5.30
N PRO A 71 -16.91 -2.05 5.17
CA PRO A 71 -16.81 -3.00 6.28
C PRO A 71 -15.33 -3.34 6.55
N LEU A 72 -14.98 -3.60 7.81
CA LEU A 72 -13.61 -3.88 8.23
C LEU A 72 -12.98 -5.02 7.43
N GLU A 73 -13.75 -6.08 7.17
CA GLU A 73 -13.30 -7.29 6.48
C GLU A 73 -12.85 -7.01 5.05
N LEU A 74 -13.33 -5.93 4.44
CA LEU A 74 -12.93 -5.52 3.10
C LEU A 74 -11.50 -5.00 3.09
N PHE A 75 -11.16 -4.06 3.99
CA PHE A 75 -9.79 -3.54 4.11
C PHE A 75 -8.80 -4.66 4.42
N LEU A 76 -9.09 -5.49 5.42
CA LEU A 76 -8.26 -6.65 5.77
C LEU A 76 -8.15 -7.67 4.62
N GLY A 77 -9.23 -7.86 3.86
CA GLY A 77 -9.25 -8.73 2.69
C GLY A 77 -8.40 -8.20 1.53
N GLU A 78 -8.44 -6.89 1.29
CA GLU A 78 -7.61 -6.20 0.30
C GLU A 78 -6.13 -6.28 0.70
N HIS A 79 -5.79 -6.01 1.96
CA HIS A 79 -4.41 -6.18 2.45
C HIS A 79 -3.88 -7.60 2.26
N ARG A 80 -4.68 -8.63 2.58
CA ARG A 80 -4.30 -10.03 2.34
C ARG A 80 -4.04 -10.32 0.87
N LYS A 81 -4.89 -9.81 -0.03
CA LYS A 81 -4.69 -9.98 -1.48
C LYS A 81 -3.41 -9.28 -1.93
N MET A 82 -3.18 -8.05 -1.49
CA MET A 82 -1.96 -7.30 -1.83
C MET A 82 -0.70 -8.05 -1.40
N ARG A 83 -0.64 -8.59 -0.18
CA ARG A 83 0.48 -9.43 0.28
C ARG A 83 0.72 -10.61 -0.66
N GLY A 84 -0.33 -11.33 -1.05
CA GLY A 84 -0.21 -12.46 -1.99
C GLY A 84 0.31 -12.06 -3.37
N PHE A 85 -0.05 -10.87 -3.87
CA PHE A 85 0.52 -10.34 -5.11
C PHE A 85 2.02 -10.03 -5.00
N ILE A 86 2.46 -9.46 -3.88
CA ILE A 86 3.88 -9.15 -3.66
C ILE A 86 4.71 -10.43 -3.54
N GLU A 87 4.21 -11.44 -2.84
CA GLU A 87 4.83 -12.78 -2.80
C GLU A 87 4.96 -13.38 -4.22
N GLU A 88 3.90 -13.29 -5.03
CA GLU A 88 3.91 -13.74 -6.43
C GLU A 88 4.95 -12.99 -7.28
N PHE A 89 5.09 -11.68 -7.10
CA PHE A 89 6.07 -10.86 -7.83
C PHE A 89 7.50 -11.26 -7.46
N HIS A 90 7.80 -11.45 -6.17
CA HIS A 90 9.11 -11.93 -5.73
C HIS A 90 9.43 -13.30 -6.32
N ALA A 91 8.48 -14.23 -6.30
CA ALA A 91 8.65 -15.55 -6.89
C ALA A 91 8.89 -15.48 -8.41
N THR A 92 8.17 -14.59 -9.11
CA THR A 92 8.34 -14.39 -10.55
C THR A 92 9.71 -13.78 -10.86
N LEU A 93 10.11 -12.72 -10.16
CA LEU A 93 11.41 -12.08 -10.31
C LEU A 93 12.58 -13.05 -10.09
N ALA A 94 12.49 -13.92 -9.09
CA ALA A 94 13.50 -14.94 -8.84
C ALA A 94 13.68 -15.90 -10.03
N GLN A 95 12.60 -16.21 -10.76
CA GLN A 95 12.66 -17.02 -11.98
C GLN A 95 13.26 -16.26 -13.17
N LEU A 96 13.04 -14.94 -13.25
CA LEU A 96 13.57 -14.09 -14.33
C LEU A 96 15.11 -14.02 -14.31
N CYS A 97 15.74 -14.14 -13.14
CA CYS A 97 17.21 -14.12 -13.00
C CYS A 97 17.94 -15.20 -13.82
N ALA A 98 17.26 -16.30 -14.16
CA ALA A 98 17.83 -17.39 -14.95
C ALA A 98 17.52 -17.26 -16.46
N GLN A 99 16.86 -16.19 -16.89
CA GLN A 99 16.41 -16.00 -18.26
C GLN A 99 17.22 -14.89 -18.95
N ASP A 100 17.31 -14.96 -20.27
CA ASP A 100 17.98 -13.95 -21.08
C ASP A 100 17.23 -13.66 -22.39
N GLY A 101 17.75 -12.68 -23.13
CA GLY A 101 17.36 -12.39 -24.50
C GLY A 101 15.85 -12.18 -24.69
N SER A 102 15.27 -12.90 -25.64
CA SER A 102 13.85 -12.75 -26.00
C SER A 102 12.91 -13.37 -24.96
N THR A 103 13.34 -14.42 -24.27
CA THR A 103 12.55 -15.10 -23.24
C THR A 103 12.33 -14.16 -22.06
N LEU A 104 13.40 -13.56 -21.55
CA LEU A 104 13.34 -12.59 -20.45
C LEU A 104 12.37 -11.44 -20.77
N LYS A 105 12.47 -10.85 -21.96
CA LYS A 105 11.58 -9.77 -22.40
C LYS A 105 10.11 -10.17 -22.37
N ARG A 106 9.77 -11.36 -22.85
CA ARG A 106 8.38 -11.85 -22.84
C ARG A 106 7.86 -12.10 -21.42
N SER A 107 8.70 -12.65 -20.55
CA SER A 107 8.32 -12.89 -19.16
C SER A 107 8.19 -11.58 -18.36
N VAL A 108 9.01 -10.57 -18.65
CA VAL A 108 8.85 -9.22 -18.09
C VAL A 108 7.52 -8.59 -18.54
N ILE A 109 7.13 -8.72 -19.81
CA ILE A 109 5.81 -8.25 -20.28
C ILE A 109 4.69 -8.93 -19.49
N GLY A 110 4.75 -10.25 -19.30
CA GLY A 110 3.76 -10.98 -18.51
C GLY A 110 3.70 -10.53 -17.04
N LEU A 111 4.85 -10.22 -16.43
CA LEU A 111 4.90 -9.65 -15.09
C LEU A 111 4.25 -8.25 -15.03
N LEU A 112 4.51 -7.38 -16.01
CA LEU A 112 3.90 -6.05 -16.07
C LEU A 112 2.37 -6.13 -16.24
N ASP A 113 1.87 -7.06 -17.06
CA ASP A 113 0.43 -7.31 -17.20
C ASP A 113 -0.19 -7.77 -15.87
N ARG A 114 0.50 -8.66 -15.15
CA ARG A 114 0.07 -9.10 -13.82
C ARG A 114 0.08 -7.95 -12.80
N GLN A 115 1.10 -7.09 -12.85
CA GLN A 115 1.20 -5.90 -12.00
C GLN A 115 0.12 -4.86 -12.29
N CYS A 116 -0.41 -4.79 -13.51
CA CYS A 116 -1.58 -3.95 -13.82
C CYS A 116 -2.79 -4.35 -12.96
N MET A 117 -3.04 -5.65 -12.78
CA MET A 117 -4.12 -6.12 -11.91
C MET A 117 -3.90 -5.73 -10.44
N TYR A 118 -2.65 -5.76 -9.97
CA TYR A 118 -2.29 -5.31 -8.64
C TYR A 118 -2.52 -3.81 -8.45
N LYS A 119 -2.11 -3.00 -9.43
CA LYS A 119 -2.33 -1.55 -9.40
C LYS A 119 -3.81 -1.20 -9.29
N HIS A 120 -4.70 -1.89 -10.02
CA HIS A 120 -6.14 -1.67 -9.87
C HIS A 120 -6.66 -2.04 -8.47
N LEU A 121 -6.13 -3.09 -7.84
CA LEU A 121 -6.46 -3.44 -6.47
C LEU A 121 -6.02 -2.34 -5.49
N VAL A 122 -4.79 -1.85 -5.63
CA VAL A 122 -4.25 -0.75 -4.81
C VAL A 122 -5.04 0.54 -5.03
N GLU A 123 -5.34 0.91 -6.27
CA GLU A 123 -6.13 2.10 -6.57
C GLU A 123 -7.51 2.06 -5.91
N HIS A 124 -8.21 0.93 -6.01
CA HIS A 124 -9.51 0.77 -5.37
C HIS A 124 -9.43 0.84 -3.84
N HIS A 125 -8.37 0.26 -3.26
CA HIS A 125 -8.13 0.30 -1.83
C HIS A 125 -7.85 1.74 -1.35
N ASN A 126 -6.92 2.45 -2.00
CA ASN A 126 -6.59 3.84 -1.69
C ASN A 126 -7.83 4.74 -1.80
N LEU A 127 -8.70 4.50 -2.80
CA LEU A 127 -9.97 5.22 -2.93
C LEU A 127 -10.92 4.94 -1.76
N ARG A 128 -10.94 3.72 -1.20
CA ARG A 128 -11.75 3.42 0.01
C ARG A 128 -11.17 4.10 1.23
N GLU A 129 -9.86 4.09 1.40
CA GLU A 129 -9.22 4.76 2.53
C GLU A 129 -9.50 6.26 2.51
N LYS A 130 -9.24 6.90 1.36
CA LYS A 130 -9.43 8.34 1.14
C LYS A 130 -10.88 8.79 1.28
N ASN A 131 -11.83 8.05 0.73
CA ASN A 131 -13.23 8.48 0.67
C ASN A 131 -14.09 7.95 1.81
N ILE A 132 -13.65 6.89 2.51
CA ILE A 132 -14.44 6.20 3.53
C ILE A 132 -13.66 6.12 4.84
N LEU A 133 -12.57 5.36 4.92
CA LEU A 133 -11.91 5.05 6.19
C LEU A 133 -11.43 6.30 6.93
N TYR A 134 -10.58 7.11 6.29
CA TYR A 134 -9.98 8.29 6.92
C TYR A 134 -11.02 9.37 7.25
N PRO A 135 -11.98 9.71 6.37
CA PRO A 135 -13.05 10.65 6.72
C PRO A 135 -13.94 10.15 7.87
N TRP A 136 -14.17 8.85 7.99
CA TRP A 136 -14.91 8.32 9.14
C TRP A 136 -14.10 8.42 10.42
N LEU A 137 -12.83 8.00 10.41
CA LEU A 137 -11.92 8.14 11.54
C LEU A 137 -11.81 9.58 12.02
N ASP A 138 -11.71 10.55 11.12
CA ASP A 138 -11.71 11.98 11.46
C ASP A 138 -13.00 12.41 12.20
N ARG A 139 -14.16 11.84 11.84
CA ARG A 139 -15.45 12.17 12.49
C ARG A 139 -15.63 11.53 13.86
N ILE A 140 -15.06 10.34 14.08
CA ILE A 140 -15.26 9.54 15.31
C ILE A 140 -14.11 9.69 16.32
N THR A 141 -13.10 10.51 16.02
CA THR A 141 -11.96 10.80 16.89
C THR A 141 -11.93 12.27 17.28
N SER A 142 -11.45 12.55 18.49
CA SER A 142 -11.11 13.92 18.89
C SER A 142 -9.87 14.41 18.16
N GLU A 143 -9.61 15.72 18.18
CA GLU A 143 -8.41 16.29 17.56
C GLU A 143 -7.14 15.81 18.26
N GLU A 144 -7.17 15.71 19.60
CA GLU A 144 -6.07 15.21 20.41
C GLU A 144 -5.76 13.74 20.11
N GLU A 145 -6.80 12.89 20.05
CA GLU A 145 -6.65 11.47 19.72
C GLU A 145 -6.11 11.26 18.31
N ARG A 146 -6.60 12.05 17.34
CA ARG A 146 -6.11 11.98 15.96
C ARG A 146 -4.65 12.40 15.84
N ALA A 147 -4.25 13.46 16.53
CA ALA A 147 -2.86 13.89 16.56
C ALA A 147 -1.94 12.82 17.16
N GLU A 148 -2.37 12.16 18.25
CA GLU A 148 -1.63 11.04 18.86
C GLU A 148 -1.51 9.85 17.90
N LEU A 149 -2.61 9.42 17.29
CA LEU A 149 -2.64 8.27 16.38
C LEU A 149 -1.78 8.52 15.13
N LEU A 150 -1.83 9.71 14.54
CA LEU A 150 -0.99 10.07 13.39
C LEU A 150 0.51 9.98 13.72
N VAL A 151 0.93 10.46 14.90
CA VAL A 151 2.32 10.32 15.35
C VAL A 151 2.72 8.86 15.52
N ARG A 152 1.81 8.02 16.05
CA ARG A 152 2.06 6.58 16.20
C ARG A 152 2.12 5.82 14.87
N CYS A 153 1.42 6.31 13.85
CA CYS A 153 1.54 5.86 12.46
C CYS A 153 2.78 6.43 11.74
N GLY A 154 3.72 7.04 12.46
CA GLY A 154 4.97 7.56 11.89
C GLY A 154 4.85 8.89 11.14
N HIS A 155 3.69 9.57 11.19
CA HIS A 155 3.55 10.90 10.61
C HIS A 155 4.11 11.97 11.57
N PRO A 156 4.97 12.90 11.11
CA PRO A 156 5.59 13.89 11.98
C PRO A 156 4.56 14.71 12.78
N SER A 157 4.95 15.09 14.00
CA SER A 157 4.21 16.04 14.83
C SER A 157 4.33 17.45 14.22
N GLU A 158 3.27 18.26 14.32
CA GLU A 158 3.32 19.69 13.92
C GLU A 158 4.31 20.51 14.78
N THR A 159 4.84 19.94 15.86
CA THR A 159 5.92 20.54 16.67
C THR A 159 7.30 20.09 16.18
N ALA A 160 7.78 20.74 15.12
CA ALA A 160 9.19 20.80 14.72
C ALA A 160 9.52 22.20 14.20
#